data_AF-A0A511QZ66-F1
#
_entry.id   AF-A0A511QZ66-F1
#
_cell.length_a   1.000
_cell.length_b   1.000
_cell.length_c   1.000
_cell.angle_alpha   90.00
_cell.angle_beta   90.00
_cell.angle_gamma   90.00
#
_symmetry.space_group_name_H-M   'P 1'
#
loop_
_entity.id
_entity.type
_entity.pdbx_description
1 polymer ?
#
loop_
_entity_poly.entity_id
_entity_poly.type
_entity_poly.pdbx_seq_one_letter_code
_entity_poly.pdbx_strand_id
1 'polypeptide(L)'
;MRNWIALMLVGITLLVACGPTVRADPGEVVYEVGSGFPLGSVQAVGAGHPIIVRLSQSVASYYALEARPLPGYGRWVQRLGTGSTAIYVSQRLNAQGQPEATIEMRWTFAVRADGFGSVRLETLASEQIDVGLVEGPAFARLDRDFRRVASAR
;
A
#
# COMPACT_ATOMS: atom_id res chain seq x y z
N MET A 1 -53.31 -6.59 29.35
CA MET A 1 -52.25 -5.63 28.95
C MET A 1 -50.86 -6.28 29.05
N ARG A 2 -50.60 -7.36 28.29
CA ARG A 2 -49.36 -8.15 28.43
C ARG A 2 -48.77 -8.64 27.10
N ASN A 3 -49.19 -8.05 25.96
CA ASN A 3 -48.74 -8.52 24.64
C ASN A 3 -48.09 -7.40 23.80
N TRP A 4 -47.94 -6.18 24.34
CA TRP A 4 -47.46 -5.03 23.57
C TRP A 4 -45.96 -4.73 23.75
N ILE A 5 -45.31 -5.27 24.79
CA ILE A 5 -43.89 -5.03 25.05
C ILE A 5 -42.99 -5.97 24.21
N ALA A 6 -43.49 -7.15 23.83
CA ALA A 6 -42.72 -8.10 23.03
C ALA A 6 -42.54 -7.68 21.56
N LEU A 7 -43.37 -6.77 21.04
CA LEU A 7 -43.28 -6.32 19.65
C LEU A 7 -42.27 -5.18 19.43
N MET A 8 -41.84 -4.46 20.47
CA MET A 8 -40.86 -3.38 20.31
C MET A 8 -39.40 -3.85 20.34
N LEU A 9 -39.12 -5.09 20.73
CA LEU A 9 -37.75 -5.62 20.85
C LEU A 9 -37.24 -6.37 19.61
N VAL A 10 -38.10 -6.63 18.62
CA VAL A 10 -37.73 -7.37 17.38
C VAL A 10 -37.36 -6.43 16.22
N GLY A 11 -37.61 -5.12 16.35
CA GLY A 11 -37.40 -4.15 15.26
C GLY A 11 -36.01 -3.52 15.15
N ILE A 12 -35.11 -3.73 16.11
CA ILE A 12 -33.84 -2.96 16.21
C ILE A 12 -32.60 -3.74 15.70
N THR A 13 -32.74 -4.99 15.25
CA THR A 13 -31.59 -5.81 14.80
C THR A 13 -31.38 -5.85 13.27
N LEU A 14 -32.19 -5.16 12.46
CA LEU A 14 -32.12 -5.22 10.99
C LEU A 14 -31.38 -4.04 10.32
N LEU A 15 -30.69 -3.21 11.11
CA LEU A 15 -29.75 -2.20 10.58
C LEU A 15 -28.30 -2.62 10.88
N VAL A 16 -27.95 -3.90 10.66
CA VAL A 16 -26.56 -4.24 10.37
C VAL A 16 -26.29 -3.70 8.98
N ALA A 17 -25.74 -2.50 8.93
CA ALA A 17 -25.28 -1.86 7.72
C ALA A 17 -24.44 -2.87 6.91
N CYS A 18 -25.02 -3.40 5.83
CA CYS A 18 -24.26 -3.94 4.71
C CYS A 18 -23.55 -2.76 4.04
N GLY A 19 -22.54 -2.21 4.70
CA GLY A 19 -21.55 -1.41 4.01
C GLY A 19 -20.85 -2.31 2.99
N PRO A 20 -20.53 -1.82 1.78
CA PRO A 20 -19.70 -2.57 0.86
C PRO A 20 -18.41 -2.95 1.59
N THR A 21 -18.17 -4.25 1.77
CA THR A 21 -16.93 -4.73 2.36
C THR A 21 -15.82 -4.44 1.36
N VAL A 22 -14.95 -3.48 1.67
CA VAL A 22 -13.80 -3.16 0.83
C VAL A 22 -12.90 -4.39 0.76
N ARG A 23 -12.74 -4.96 -0.44
CA ARG A 23 -11.92 -6.16 -0.68
C ARG A 23 -10.56 -5.77 -1.23
N ALA A 24 -9.50 -6.37 -0.71
CA ALA A 24 -8.15 -6.27 -1.27
C ALA A 24 -7.83 -7.51 -2.12
N ASP A 25 -7.09 -7.31 -3.21
CA ASP A 25 -6.49 -8.36 -4.04
C ASP A 25 -5.20 -8.92 -3.40
N PRO A 26 -4.76 -10.14 -3.74
CA PRO A 26 -3.52 -10.70 -3.20
C PRO A 26 -2.33 -9.76 -3.32
N GLY A 27 -1.63 -9.52 -2.21
CA GLY A 27 -0.48 -8.61 -2.12
C GLY A 27 -0.85 -7.10 -2.15
N GLU A 28 -2.13 -6.76 -2.19
CA GLU A 28 -2.63 -5.39 -2.13
C GLU A 28 -2.95 -4.97 -0.69
N VAL A 29 -2.62 -3.71 -0.39
CA VAL A 29 -3.08 -3.00 0.81
C VAL A 29 -3.83 -1.75 0.35
N VAL A 30 -5.02 -1.55 0.92
CA VAL A 30 -5.98 -0.52 0.51
C VAL A 30 -6.13 0.51 1.62
N TYR A 31 -6.09 1.78 1.24
CA TYR A 31 -6.10 2.93 2.15
C TYR A 31 -7.21 3.92 1.80
N GLU A 32 -7.78 4.55 2.83
CA GLU A 32 -8.67 5.69 2.69
C GLU A 32 -7.89 6.93 2.21
N VAL A 33 -8.30 7.50 1.09
CA VAL A 33 -7.75 8.76 0.57
C VAL A 33 -8.68 9.87 1.05
N GLY A 34 -8.22 10.71 1.98
CA GLY A 34 -9.07 11.69 2.66
C GLY A 34 -9.90 12.57 1.72
N SER A 35 -11.11 12.94 2.16
CA SER A 35 -12.16 13.68 1.44
C SER A 35 -11.80 15.12 1.01
N GLY A 36 -10.54 15.53 1.16
CA GLY A 36 -10.02 16.83 0.72
C GLY A 36 -9.71 16.90 -0.78
N PHE A 37 -9.72 15.77 -1.49
CA PHE A 37 -9.63 15.74 -2.94
C PHE A 37 -11.02 15.86 -3.56
N PRO A 38 -11.28 16.82 -4.47
CA PRO A 38 -12.59 16.97 -5.09
C PRO A 38 -12.94 15.71 -5.89
N LEU A 39 -13.87 14.91 -5.34
CA LEU A 39 -14.35 13.63 -5.88
C LEU A 39 -14.85 13.71 -7.33
N GLY A 40 -15.26 14.90 -7.79
CA GLY A 40 -15.65 15.16 -9.17
C GLY A 40 -14.52 15.08 -10.21
N SER A 41 -13.26 14.96 -9.77
CA SER A 41 -12.10 14.82 -10.65
C SER A 41 -11.57 13.39 -10.76
N VAL A 42 -12.01 12.46 -9.90
CA VAL A 42 -11.49 11.07 -9.83
C VAL A 42 -12.06 10.19 -10.94
N GLN A 43 -13.25 10.50 -11.47
CA GLN A 43 -13.90 9.76 -12.56
C GLN A 43 -13.16 9.82 -13.92
N ALA A 44 -12.12 10.66 -14.06
CA ALA A 44 -11.40 10.85 -15.33
C ALA A 44 -9.91 10.44 -15.27
N VAL A 45 -9.44 9.84 -14.17
CA VAL A 45 -8.00 9.70 -13.93
C VAL A 45 -7.53 8.29 -14.23
N GLY A 46 -7.41 7.99 -15.54
CA GLY A 46 -6.78 6.76 -16.01
C GLY A 46 -5.35 6.59 -15.47
N ALA A 47 -4.90 5.34 -15.42
CA ALA A 47 -3.52 4.97 -15.11
C ALA A 47 -2.56 5.77 -16.01
N GLY A 48 -1.88 6.78 -15.45
CA GLY A 48 -1.01 7.68 -16.21
C GLY A 48 -1.11 9.17 -15.87
N HIS A 49 -2.04 9.57 -15.00
CA HIS A 49 -2.16 10.99 -14.67
C HIS A 49 -0.95 11.49 -13.85
N PRO A 50 -0.25 12.56 -14.29
CA PRO A 50 1.04 12.98 -13.72
C PRO A 50 1.02 13.29 -12.22
N ILE A 51 -0.14 13.69 -11.69
CA ILE A 51 -0.32 13.99 -10.26
C ILE A 51 -0.34 12.70 -9.44
N ILE A 52 -1.04 11.65 -9.90
CA ILE A 52 -1.03 10.33 -9.26
C ILE A 52 0.37 9.72 -9.38
N VAL A 53 1.04 9.87 -10.52
CA VAL A 53 2.41 9.39 -10.74
C VAL A 53 3.41 10.11 -9.82
N ARG A 54 3.32 11.45 -9.67
CA ARG A 54 4.20 12.19 -8.76
C ARG A 54 3.89 11.92 -7.28
N LEU A 55 2.63 11.76 -6.92
CA LEU A 55 2.24 11.44 -5.54
C LEU A 55 2.69 10.03 -5.16
N SER A 56 2.49 9.05 -6.04
CA SER A 56 2.98 7.67 -5.85
C SER A 56 4.50 7.58 -5.79
N GLN A 57 5.23 8.28 -6.66
CA GLN A 57 6.69 8.36 -6.59
C GLN A 57 7.18 9.11 -5.33
N SER A 58 6.46 10.14 -4.87
CA SER A 58 6.80 10.88 -3.65
C SER A 58 6.54 10.05 -2.40
N VAL A 59 5.43 9.31 -2.36
CA VAL A 59 5.11 8.31 -1.34
C VAL A 59 6.19 7.22 -1.35
N ALA A 60 6.47 6.58 -2.49
CA ALA A 60 7.50 5.55 -2.57
C ALA A 60 8.88 6.06 -2.13
N SER A 61 9.25 7.28 -2.51
CA SER A 61 10.51 7.90 -2.08
C SER A 61 10.52 8.14 -0.57
N TYR A 62 9.42 8.64 -0.01
CA TYR A 62 9.29 8.90 1.41
C TYR A 62 9.32 7.64 2.27
N TYR A 63 8.66 6.56 1.83
CA TYR A 63 8.59 5.30 2.58
C TYR A 63 9.82 4.38 2.35
N ALA A 64 10.44 4.43 1.16
CA ALA A 64 11.70 3.72 0.90
C ALA A 64 12.92 4.34 1.62
N LEU A 65 12.86 5.64 1.97
CA LEU A 65 13.90 6.29 2.78
C LEU A 65 13.92 5.79 4.24
N GLU A 66 12.80 5.26 4.74
CA GLU A 66 12.67 4.76 6.11
C GLU A 66 12.83 3.23 6.20
N ALA A 67 12.60 2.51 5.10
CA ALA A 67 12.99 1.11 4.99
C ALA A 67 14.52 1.02 5.06
N ARG A 68 15.07 0.57 6.18
CA ARG A 68 16.52 0.38 6.29
C ARG A 68 16.93 -0.82 5.42
N PRO A 69 18.01 -0.72 4.64
CA PRO A 69 18.58 -1.91 4.01
C PRO A 69 18.86 -2.99 5.04
N LEU A 70 18.69 -4.25 4.66
CA LEU A 70 19.05 -5.36 5.54
C LEU A 70 20.55 -5.31 5.90
N PRO A 71 20.96 -5.87 7.04
CA PRO A 71 22.37 -5.96 7.40
C PRO A 71 23.22 -6.55 6.26
N GLY A 72 24.34 -5.90 5.95
CA GLY A 72 25.22 -6.28 4.84
C GLY A 72 24.83 -5.73 3.47
N TYR A 73 23.64 -5.15 3.33
CA TYR A 73 23.22 -4.48 2.10
C TYR A 73 23.51 -2.97 2.15
N GLY A 74 23.83 -2.39 0.98
CA GLY A 74 24.07 -0.97 0.82
C GLY A 74 22.80 -0.10 0.88
N ARG A 75 22.93 1.21 0.71
CA ARG A 75 21.76 2.12 0.66
C ARG A 75 20.80 1.74 -0.47
N TRP A 76 19.52 2.10 -0.30
CA TRP A 76 18.56 2.04 -1.39
C TRP A 76 18.92 3.05 -2.48
N VAL A 77 18.89 2.58 -3.73
CA VAL A 77 19.08 3.39 -4.93
C VAL A 77 17.82 3.27 -5.77
N GLN A 78 17.21 4.41 -6.09
CA GLN A 78 16.05 4.43 -6.96
C GLN A 78 16.46 4.07 -8.39
N ARG A 79 15.70 3.17 -9.02
CA ARG A 79 15.79 2.85 -10.44
C ARG A 79 14.62 3.43 -11.20
N LEU A 80 14.76 3.52 -12.52
CA LEU A 80 13.69 3.98 -13.40
C LEU A 80 12.50 3.01 -13.29
N GLY A 81 11.38 3.52 -12.77
CA GLY A 81 10.10 2.84 -12.80
C GLY A 81 9.29 3.25 -14.04
N THR A 82 8.18 2.55 -14.29
CA THR A 82 7.22 2.90 -15.34
C THR A 82 5.85 3.20 -14.73
N GLY A 83 5.14 4.18 -15.29
CA GLY A 83 3.83 4.59 -14.80
C GLY A 83 3.85 4.99 -13.31
N SER A 84 2.94 4.42 -12.53
CA SER A 84 2.84 4.60 -11.07
C SER A 84 3.67 3.61 -10.28
N THR A 85 4.75 3.09 -10.88
CA THR A 85 5.69 2.18 -10.22
C THR A 85 6.95 2.92 -9.79
N ALA A 86 7.39 2.68 -8.56
CA ALA A 86 8.69 3.12 -8.06
C ALA A 86 9.51 1.90 -7.65
N ILE A 87 10.78 1.87 -8.07
CA ILE A 87 11.67 0.74 -7.87
C ILE A 87 12.88 1.20 -7.06
N TYR A 88 13.16 0.51 -5.96
CA TYR A 88 14.35 0.73 -5.14
C TYR A 88 15.17 -0.53 -5.09
N VAL A 89 16.47 -0.41 -5.34
CA VAL A 89 17.39 -1.53 -5.29
C VAL A 89 18.47 -1.26 -4.26
N SER A 90 18.72 -2.27 -3.44
CA SER A 90 19.86 -2.31 -2.54
C SER A 90 20.72 -3.52 -2.91
N GLN A 91 22.05 -3.36 -2.80
CA GLN A 91 23.02 -4.38 -3.21
C GLN A 91 23.97 -4.67 -2.06
N ARG A 92 24.26 -5.94 -1.83
CA ARG A 92 25.43 -6.38 -1.05
C ARG A 92 26.60 -6.52 -2.02
N LEU A 93 27.69 -5.82 -1.74
CA LEU A 93 28.90 -5.86 -2.55
C LEU A 93 29.92 -6.80 -1.91
N ASN A 94 30.66 -7.55 -2.72
CA ASN A 94 31.78 -8.35 -2.26
C ASN A 94 33.03 -7.48 -2.01
N ALA A 95 34.13 -8.10 -1.59
CA ALA A 95 35.40 -7.42 -1.31
C ALA A 95 36.01 -6.71 -2.54
N GLN A 96 35.59 -7.07 -3.76
CA GLN A 96 36.02 -6.47 -5.03
C GLN A 96 35.07 -5.36 -5.51
N GLY A 97 34.04 -5.02 -4.72
CA GLY A 97 33.05 -4.00 -5.06
C GLY A 97 32.01 -4.47 -6.09
N GLN A 98 31.94 -5.76 -6.39
CA GLN A 98 30.96 -6.33 -7.31
C GLN A 98 29.67 -6.73 -6.57
N PRO A 99 28.49 -6.57 -7.18
CA PRO A 99 27.24 -7.03 -6.58
C PRO A 99 27.25 -8.56 -6.38
N GLU A 100 27.14 -8.99 -5.13
CA GLU A 100 27.01 -10.39 -4.73
C GLU A 100 25.53 -10.78 -4.57
N ALA A 101 24.73 -9.90 -3.98
CA ALA A 101 23.30 -10.08 -3.81
C ALA A 101 22.55 -8.76 -3.98
N THR A 102 21.28 -8.84 -4.36
CA THR A 102 20.41 -7.68 -4.60
C THR A 102 19.04 -7.89 -4.00
N ILE A 103 18.48 -6.83 -3.41
CA ILE A 103 17.08 -6.74 -3.03
C ILE A 103 16.47 -5.59 -3.82
N GLU A 104 15.31 -5.84 -4.41
CA GLU A 104 14.53 -4.88 -5.18
C GLU A 104 13.14 -4.77 -4.55
N MET A 105 12.74 -3.55 -4.20
CA MET A 105 11.39 -3.21 -3.77
C MET A 105 10.67 -2.52 -4.91
N ARG A 106 9.59 -3.13 -5.40
CA ARG A 106 8.69 -2.57 -6.41
C ARG A 106 7.41 -2.12 -5.76
N TRP A 107 7.21 -0.82 -5.78
CA TRP A 107 6.02 -0.18 -5.27
C TRP A 107 5.12 0.19 -6.43
N THR A 108 3.91 -0.35 -6.45
CA THR A 108 2.88 0.00 -7.43
C THR A 108 1.74 0.69 -6.70
N PHE A 109 1.30 1.83 -7.25
CA PHE A 109 0.22 2.62 -6.67
C PHE A 109 -0.91 2.79 -7.67
N ALA A 110 -2.14 2.70 -7.18
CA ALA A 110 -3.32 2.91 -7.99
C ALA A 110 -4.43 3.62 -7.19
N VAL A 111 -5.35 4.24 -7.91
CA VAL A 111 -6.66 4.62 -7.37
C VAL A 111 -7.67 3.62 -7.93
N ARG A 112 -8.43 3.01 -7.03
CA ARG A 112 -9.43 2.01 -7.37
C ARG A 112 -10.73 2.66 -7.84
N ALA A 113 -11.57 1.89 -8.52
CA ALA A 113 -12.86 2.36 -9.00
C ALA A 113 -13.82 2.77 -7.87
N ASP A 114 -13.64 2.22 -6.67
CA ASP A 114 -14.38 2.57 -5.45
C ASP A 114 -13.81 3.82 -4.74
N GLY A 115 -12.84 4.52 -5.35
CA GLY A 115 -12.27 5.77 -4.86
C GLY A 115 -11.16 5.60 -3.82
N PHE A 116 -10.82 4.36 -3.44
CA PHE A 116 -9.75 4.08 -2.48
C PHE A 116 -8.35 4.07 -3.13
N GLY A 117 -7.34 4.36 -2.32
CA GLY A 117 -5.94 4.23 -2.70
C GLY A 117 -5.49 2.79 -2.53
N SER A 118 -4.73 2.28 -3.49
CA SER A 118 -4.18 0.93 -3.50
C SER A 118 -2.66 0.98 -3.57
N VAL A 119 -2.01 0.19 -2.72
CA VAL A 119 -0.56 0.02 -2.69
C VAL A 119 -0.25 -1.47 -2.80
N ARG A 120 0.60 -1.83 -3.76
CA ARG A 120 1.20 -3.15 -3.86
C ARG A 120 2.71 -3.02 -3.72
N LEU A 121 3.27 -3.73 -2.76
CA LEU A 121 4.71 -3.87 -2.58
C LEU A 121 5.11 -5.29 -2.91
N GLU A 122 5.99 -5.43 -3.90
CA GLU A 122 6.65 -6.67 -4.28
C GLU A 122 8.13 -6.56 -3.95
N THR A 123 8.65 -7.50 -3.16
CA THR A 123 10.08 -7.60 -2.86
C THR A 123 10.68 -8.78 -3.62
N LEU A 124 11.67 -8.48 -4.46
CA LEU A 124 12.46 -9.48 -5.18
C LEU A 124 13.87 -9.49 -4.59
N ALA A 125 14.39 -10.69 -4.31
CA ALA A 125 15.73 -10.85 -3.80
C ALA A 125 16.46 -11.93 -4.60
N SER A 126 17.76 -11.73 -4.82
CA SER A 126 18.61 -12.74 -5.47
C SER A 126 18.97 -13.91 -4.53
N GLU A 127 18.65 -13.78 -3.25
CA GLU A 127 18.83 -14.80 -2.21
C GLU A 127 17.59 -14.87 -1.31
N GLN A 128 17.48 -15.93 -0.52
CA GLN A 128 16.40 -16.04 0.45
C GLN A 128 16.58 -15.01 1.57
N ILE A 129 15.57 -14.17 1.77
CA ILE A 129 15.54 -13.15 2.82
C ILE A 129 14.22 -13.23 3.61
N ASP A 130 14.22 -12.65 4.81
CA ASP A 130 12.98 -12.35 5.50
C ASP A 130 12.37 -11.06 4.90
N VAL A 131 11.40 -11.28 4.03
CA VAL A 131 10.67 -10.20 3.35
C VAL A 131 9.91 -9.32 4.36
N GLY A 132 9.48 -9.86 5.50
CA GLY A 132 8.79 -9.11 6.55
C GLY A 132 9.67 -8.02 7.17
N LEU A 133 10.99 -8.24 7.26
CA LEU A 133 11.94 -7.23 7.74
C LEU A 133 12.12 -6.07 6.77
N VAL A 134 11.90 -6.29 5.49
CA VAL A 134 11.98 -5.24 4.45
C VAL A 134 10.66 -4.48 4.37
N GLU A 135 9.56 -5.21 4.27
CA GLU A 135 8.25 -4.64 3.95
C GLU A 135 7.50 -4.12 5.18
N GLY A 136 7.66 -4.78 6.33
CA GLY A 136 6.97 -4.46 7.57
C GLY A 136 7.16 -3.02 8.03
N PRO A 137 8.41 -2.50 8.15
CA PRO A 137 8.66 -1.10 8.49
C PRO A 137 8.02 -0.11 7.51
N ALA A 138 8.02 -0.45 6.22
CA ALA A 138 7.46 0.42 5.19
C ALA A 138 5.92 0.51 5.29
N PHE A 139 5.24 -0.62 5.55
CA PHE A 139 3.80 -0.62 5.81
C PHE A 139 3.41 0.00 7.14
N ALA A 140 4.16 -0.27 8.22
CA ALA A 140 3.90 0.35 9.53
C ALA A 140 3.92 1.88 9.43
N ARG A 141 4.78 2.41 8.57
CA ARG A 141 4.87 3.84 8.30
C ARG A 141 3.66 4.33 7.49
N LEU A 142 3.23 3.61 6.45
CA LEU A 142 2.01 3.93 5.70
C LEU A 142 0.77 3.93 6.62
N ASP A 143 0.65 2.96 7.50
CA ASP A 143 -0.48 2.84 8.43
C ASP A 143 -0.53 3.95 9.47
N ARG A 144 0.61 4.60 9.74
CA ARG A 144 0.67 5.77 10.63
C ARG A 144 0.09 7.02 9.97
N ASP A 145 0.30 7.17 8.67
CA ASP A 145 -0.03 8.39 7.92
C ASP A 145 -1.38 8.23 7.18
N PHE A 146 -1.84 7.00 6.93
CA PHE A 146 -3.08 6.67 6.23
C PHE A 146 -3.89 5.60 6.97
N ARG A 147 -5.22 5.68 6.88
CA ARG A 147 -6.09 4.65 7.42
C ARG A 147 -6.18 3.47 6.46
N ARG A 148 -5.63 2.33 6.85
CA ARG A 148 -5.83 1.05 6.15
C ARG A 148 -7.29 0.61 6.27
N VAL A 149 -7.91 0.26 5.15
CA VAL A 149 -9.30 -0.21 5.08
C VAL A 149 -9.44 -1.66 4.63
N ALA A 150 -8.44 -2.20 3.92
CA ALA A 150 -8.34 -3.63 3.59
C ALA A 150 -6.89 -4.05 3.32
N SER A 151 -6.60 -5.35 3.48
CA SER A 151 -5.31 -5.97 3.17
C SER A 151 -5.52 -7.45 2.85
N ALA A 152 -4.89 -7.95 1.79
CA ALA A 152 -4.89 -9.37 1.42
C ALA A 152 -3.47 -9.89 1.22
N ARG A 153 -2.59 -9.50 2.16
CA ARG A 153 -1.24 -10.02 2.31
C ARG A 153 -1.22 -11.31 3.09
#